data_AF-A0A3B8JF83-F1
#
_entry.id   AF-A0A3B8JF83-F1
#
_cell.length_a   1.000
_cell.length_b   1.000
_cell.length_c   1.000
_cell.angle_alpha   90.00
_cell.angle_beta   90.00
_cell.angle_gamma   90.00
#
_symmetry.space_group_name_H-M   'P 1'
#
loop_
_entity.id
_entity.type
_entity.pdbx_description
1 polymer ?
#
loop_
_entity_poly.entity_id
_entity_poly.type
_entity_poly.pdbx_seq_one_letter_code
_entity_poly.pdbx_strand_id
1 'polypeptide(L)'
;MCDRRIEALRSQFREWIPDIVIEDWKDKLPEDEPLHDRGKARYLAKFRDTRGANHAADAPALASFGIPYPNIGSLELLYTVLTGKPTGKDAPEFQEFVDWSVQSEIIQTVGRLRAHLRPNKQLKYYFSADYDLSFLEEHSIKVTTLDAFEITPLAGTLTQIGRWEVLKLLSKALEIGQDIQKIPQAEIAQALGITQGRVSQLFSSIGGWKPFKKLLVPLLENLKGRLINFDWEDMNFLRATLELPLKESLPQVVNQVGIGGWKDFAEIITIASSDIQMGLIGLLLDLPNL
;
A
#
# COMPACT_ATOMS: atom_id res chain seq x y z
N MET A 1 -10.66 8.50 7.71
CA MET A 1 -9.43 8.46 6.86
C MET A 1 -8.94 7.03 6.64
N CYS A 2 -8.93 6.16 7.67
CA CYS A 2 -8.60 4.73 7.52
C CYS A 2 -9.59 3.96 6.62
N ASP A 3 -10.89 4.21 6.74
CA ASP A 3 -11.90 3.44 5.98
C ASP A 3 -11.74 3.56 4.46
N ARG A 4 -11.38 4.75 3.96
CA ARG A 4 -11.09 4.95 2.52
C ARG A 4 -9.94 4.07 2.03
N ARG A 5 -8.86 3.97 2.82
CA ARG A 5 -7.66 3.19 2.45
C ARG A 5 -7.98 1.69 2.45
N ILE A 6 -8.71 1.23 3.48
CA ILE A 6 -9.18 -0.15 3.59
C ILE A 6 -10.07 -0.50 2.39
N GLU A 7 -11.02 0.36 2.04
CA GLU A 7 -11.93 0.10 0.92
C GLU A 7 -11.24 0.07 -0.43
N ALA A 8 -10.24 0.95 -0.64
CA ALA A 8 -9.39 0.90 -1.82
C ALA A 8 -8.64 -0.45 -1.93
N LEU A 9 -8.03 -0.92 -0.83
CA LEU A 9 -7.34 -2.21 -0.81
C LEU A 9 -8.27 -3.38 -1.09
N ARG A 10 -9.46 -3.39 -0.47
CA ARG A 10 -10.48 -4.43 -0.70
C ARG A 10 -10.89 -4.48 -2.16
N SER A 11 -11.18 -3.30 -2.74
CA SER A 11 -11.55 -3.17 -4.15
C SER A 11 -10.44 -3.71 -5.05
N GLN A 12 -9.19 -3.33 -4.80
CA GLN A 12 -8.06 -3.79 -5.59
C GLN A 12 -7.83 -5.30 -5.49
N PHE A 13 -7.92 -5.87 -4.28
CA PHE A 13 -7.75 -7.30 -4.09
C PHE A 13 -8.82 -8.13 -4.80
N ARG A 14 -10.05 -7.61 -4.90
CA ARG A 14 -11.15 -8.27 -5.61
C ARG A 14 -10.98 -8.26 -7.11
N GLU A 15 -10.41 -7.17 -7.63
CA GLU A 15 -10.06 -7.07 -9.04
C GLU A 15 -8.96 -8.09 -9.39
N TRP A 16 -7.91 -8.17 -8.57
CA TRP A 16 -6.78 -9.10 -8.81
C TRP A 16 -7.15 -10.56 -8.54
N ILE A 17 -7.98 -10.80 -7.54
CA ILE A 17 -8.31 -12.13 -7.03
C ILE A 17 -9.84 -12.18 -6.80
N PRO A 18 -10.63 -12.44 -7.84
CA PRO A 18 -12.09 -12.44 -7.75
C PRO A 18 -12.67 -13.37 -6.68
N ASP A 19 -11.97 -14.48 -6.38
CA ASP A 19 -12.35 -15.49 -5.38
C ASP A 19 -11.67 -15.28 -4.01
N ILE A 20 -11.14 -14.09 -3.73
CA ILE A 20 -10.50 -13.79 -2.44
C ILE A 20 -11.51 -13.85 -1.29
N VAL A 21 -11.08 -14.36 -0.14
CA VAL A 21 -11.83 -14.24 1.11
C VAL A 21 -11.29 -13.08 1.91
N ILE A 22 -12.17 -12.16 2.31
CA ILE A 22 -11.82 -11.00 3.12
C ILE A 22 -12.43 -11.18 4.51
N GLU A 23 -11.59 -11.12 5.54
CA GLU A 23 -12.00 -11.09 6.94
C GLU A 23 -11.81 -9.67 7.49
N ASP A 24 -12.86 -9.13 8.12
CA ASP A 24 -12.79 -7.88 8.86
C ASP A 24 -13.69 -7.93 10.09
N TRP A 25 -13.59 -6.92 10.94
CA TRP A 25 -14.53 -6.67 12.03
C TRP A 25 -15.95 -6.52 11.48
N LYS A 26 -16.91 -7.07 12.23
CA LYS A 26 -18.33 -7.08 11.86
C LYS A 26 -18.85 -5.71 11.43
N ASP A 27 -18.47 -4.66 12.16
CA ASP A 27 -18.93 -3.28 11.92
C ASP A 27 -18.30 -2.63 10.68
N LYS A 28 -17.37 -3.33 10.01
CA LYS A 28 -16.68 -2.87 8.81
C LYS A 28 -17.07 -3.65 7.57
N LEU A 29 -17.99 -4.61 7.70
CA LEU A 29 -18.49 -5.37 6.55
C LEU A 29 -19.49 -4.53 5.75
N PRO A 30 -19.45 -4.57 4.41
CA PRO A 30 -20.43 -3.89 3.59
C PRO A 30 -21.83 -4.48 3.79
N GLU A 31 -22.83 -3.61 3.93
CA GLU A 31 -24.23 -3.99 4.21
C GLU A 31 -24.86 -4.79 3.05
N ASP A 32 -24.44 -4.50 1.82
CA ASP A 32 -25.07 -5.01 0.59
C ASP A 32 -24.45 -6.32 0.07
N GLU A 33 -23.46 -6.89 0.78
CA GLU A 33 -22.75 -8.07 0.28
C GLU A 33 -23.11 -9.37 1.01
N PRO A 34 -23.37 -10.46 0.25
CA PRO A 34 -23.73 -11.72 0.86
C PRO A 34 -22.52 -12.32 1.59
N LEU A 35 -22.68 -12.50 2.91
CA LEU A 35 -21.66 -13.05 3.82
C LEU A 35 -21.17 -14.47 3.46
N HIS A 36 -21.82 -15.20 2.56
CA HIS A 36 -21.54 -16.62 2.32
C HIS A 36 -21.75 -17.11 0.89
N ASP A 37 -21.74 -16.24 -0.12
CA ASP A 37 -22.00 -16.67 -1.50
C ASP A 37 -20.83 -17.49 -2.09
N ARG A 38 -21.15 -18.64 -2.70
CA ARG A 38 -20.15 -19.51 -3.32
C ARG A 38 -19.92 -19.05 -4.77
N GLY A 39 -18.76 -18.46 -5.05
CA GLY A 39 -18.33 -18.11 -6.42
C GLY A 39 -18.01 -16.62 -6.65
N LYS A 40 -17.90 -15.83 -5.57
CA LYS A 40 -17.45 -14.43 -5.56
C LYS A 40 -16.59 -14.18 -4.32
N ALA A 41 -15.93 -13.03 -4.25
CA ALA A 41 -15.23 -12.58 -3.05
C ALA A 41 -16.14 -12.64 -1.83
N ARG A 42 -15.68 -13.29 -0.75
CA ARG A 42 -16.52 -13.54 0.45
C ARG A 42 -16.06 -12.66 1.60
N TYR A 43 -17.01 -12.02 2.28
CA TYR A 43 -16.73 -11.31 3.52
C TYR A 43 -17.05 -12.18 4.73
N LEU A 44 -16.11 -12.23 5.68
CA LEU A 44 -16.28 -12.93 6.94
C LEU A 44 -16.12 -11.94 8.10
N ALA A 45 -17.07 -11.95 9.03
CA ALA A 45 -16.91 -11.24 10.29
C ALA A 45 -15.92 -12.00 11.19
N LYS A 46 -14.81 -11.35 11.51
CA LYS A 46 -13.80 -11.84 12.46
C LYS A 46 -14.46 -12.19 13.80
N PHE A 47 -14.05 -13.31 14.39
CA PHE A 47 -14.61 -13.92 15.62
C PHE A 47 -16.06 -14.43 15.56
N ARG A 48 -16.86 -14.08 14.54
CA ARG A 48 -18.22 -14.61 14.35
C ARG A 48 -18.25 -15.70 13.28
N ASP A 49 -17.89 -15.36 12.05
CA ASP A 49 -17.99 -16.24 10.88
C ASP A 49 -16.72 -17.06 10.67
N THR A 50 -15.61 -16.62 11.25
CA THR A 50 -14.37 -17.37 11.15
C THR A 50 -14.37 -18.56 12.11
N ARG A 51 -15.04 -18.54 13.25
CA ARG A 51 -14.99 -19.71 14.15
C ARG A 51 -15.74 -20.92 13.59
N GLY A 52 -15.03 -22.06 13.47
CA GLY A 52 -15.64 -23.36 13.12
C GLY A 52 -16.04 -23.55 11.65
N ALA A 53 -15.71 -22.63 10.75
CA ALA A 53 -16.13 -22.70 9.35
C ALA A 53 -14.97 -22.76 8.34
N ASN A 54 -15.18 -23.52 7.26
CA ASN A 54 -14.21 -23.74 6.18
C ASN A 54 -14.39 -22.76 4.99
N HIS A 55 -14.91 -21.56 5.24
CA HIS A 55 -15.27 -20.60 4.18
C HIS A 55 -14.12 -20.20 3.25
N ALA A 56 -12.86 -20.35 3.70
CA ALA A 56 -11.66 -20.04 2.92
C ALA A 56 -10.86 -21.25 2.43
N ALA A 57 -11.34 -22.49 2.64
CA ALA A 57 -10.57 -23.70 2.30
C ALA A 57 -10.20 -23.78 0.81
N ASP A 58 -11.12 -23.36 -0.06
CA ASP A 58 -10.93 -23.39 -1.52
C ASP A 58 -10.36 -22.08 -2.07
N ALA A 59 -10.27 -21.03 -1.26
CA ALA A 59 -9.87 -19.70 -1.71
C ALA A 59 -8.40 -19.69 -2.16
N PRO A 60 -8.04 -18.99 -3.25
CA PRO A 60 -6.64 -18.82 -3.65
C PRO A 60 -5.89 -17.86 -2.72
N ALA A 61 -6.61 -16.93 -2.08
CA ALA A 61 -6.05 -15.99 -1.13
C ALA A 61 -7.05 -15.61 -0.03
N LEU A 62 -6.52 -15.14 1.10
CA LEU A 62 -7.27 -14.57 2.20
C LEU A 62 -6.67 -13.22 2.58
N ALA A 63 -7.50 -12.21 2.83
CA ALA A 63 -7.07 -10.91 3.34
C ALA A 63 -7.72 -10.63 4.70
N SER A 64 -6.93 -10.25 5.70
CA SER A 64 -7.44 -9.82 7.01
C SER A 64 -7.09 -8.37 7.26
N PHE A 65 -8.09 -7.60 7.70
CA PHE A 65 -7.94 -6.19 8.03
C PHE A 65 -8.03 -6.00 9.55
N GLY A 66 -7.07 -5.25 10.09
CA GLY A 66 -6.96 -5.02 11.53
C GLY A 66 -6.40 -6.21 12.33
N ILE A 67 -5.85 -5.88 13.50
CA ILE A 67 -5.25 -6.85 14.42
C ILE A 67 -6.37 -7.60 15.14
N PRO A 68 -6.36 -8.95 15.19
CA PRO A 68 -7.38 -9.75 15.88
C PRO A 68 -7.24 -9.65 17.40
N TYR A 69 -7.35 -8.47 18.01
CA TYR A 69 -7.36 -8.36 19.46
C TYR A 69 -8.63 -9.00 20.03
N PRO A 70 -8.54 -10.09 20.81
CA PRO A 70 -9.69 -10.60 21.54
C PRO A 70 -10.08 -9.59 22.63
N ASN A 71 -11.23 -9.81 23.26
CA ASN A 71 -11.64 -9.00 24.41
C ASN A 71 -10.59 -9.12 25.53
N ILE A 72 -9.90 -8.02 25.84
CA ILE A 72 -8.80 -7.99 26.82
C ILE A 72 -9.24 -8.47 28.21
N GLY A 73 -10.43 -8.09 28.67
CA GLY A 73 -10.94 -8.56 29.96
C GLY A 73 -11.22 -10.07 29.98
N SER A 74 -11.62 -10.64 28.84
CA SER A 74 -11.76 -12.09 28.69
C SER A 74 -10.41 -12.80 28.71
N LEU A 75 -9.37 -12.20 28.12
CA LEU A 75 -8.00 -12.72 28.18
C LEU A 75 -7.41 -12.61 29.59
N GLU A 76 -7.67 -11.53 30.31
CA GLU A 76 -7.22 -11.31 31.69
C GLU A 76 -7.78 -12.37 32.64
N LEU A 77 -9.08 -12.68 32.49
CA LEU A 77 -9.72 -13.77 33.23
C LEU A 77 -9.14 -15.12 32.85
N LEU A 78 -8.96 -15.39 31.55
CA LEU A 78 -8.39 -16.64 31.06
C LEU A 78 -6.97 -16.85 31.60
N TYR A 79 -6.12 -15.83 31.55
CA TYR A 79 -4.78 -15.87 32.10
C TYR A 79 -4.79 -16.18 33.59
N THR A 80 -5.65 -15.50 34.36
CA THR A 80 -5.79 -15.72 35.80
C THR A 80 -6.21 -17.15 36.12
N VAL A 81 -7.16 -17.70 35.34
CA VAL A 81 -7.63 -19.08 35.50
C VAL A 81 -6.53 -20.10 35.17
N LEU A 82 -5.77 -19.87 34.09
CA LEU A 82 -4.72 -20.80 33.65
C LEU A 82 -3.48 -20.79 34.57
N THR A 83 -3.14 -19.63 35.13
CA THR A 83 -1.91 -19.46 35.91
C THR A 83 -2.13 -19.43 37.43
N GLY A 84 -3.38 -19.23 37.87
CA GLY A 84 -3.73 -18.99 39.27
C GLY A 84 -3.26 -17.62 39.80
N LYS A 85 -2.73 -16.74 38.94
CA LYS A 85 -2.20 -15.43 39.33
C LYS A 85 -3.09 -14.32 38.78
N PRO A 86 -3.76 -13.53 39.64
CA PRO A 86 -4.41 -12.33 39.16
C PRO A 86 -3.36 -11.39 38.58
N THR A 87 -3.69 -10.78 37.45
CA THR A 87 -2.82 -9.86 36.74
C THR A 87 -3.56 -8.57 36.44
N GLY A 88 -2.83 -7.52 36.10
CA GLY A 88 -3.38 -6.29 35.52
C GLY A 88 -3.01 -6.17 34.06
N LYS A 89 -3.70 -5.29 33.34
CA LYS A 89 -3.50 -5.06 31.90
C LYS A 89 -2.08 -4.60 31.53
N ASP A 90 -1.40 -3.92 32.44
CA ASP A 90 -0.07 -3.38 32.23
C ASP A 90 1.05 -4.35 32.66
N ALA A 91 0.71 -5.55 33.13
CA ALA A 91 1.70 -6.53 33.55
C ALA A 91 2.41 -7.15 32.31
N PRO A 92 3.76 -7.17 32.27
CA PRO A 92 4.49 -7.70 31.13
C PRO A 92 4.11 -9.14 30.76
N GLU A 93 3.93 -10.01 31.74
CA GLU A 93 3.59 -11.43 31.52
C GLU A 93 2.18 -11.60 30.94
N PHE A 94 1.28 -10.67 31.25
CA PHE A 94 -0.05 -10.64 30.64
C PHE A 94 0.01 -10.13 29.20
N GLN A 95 0.85 -9.13 28.92
CA GLN A 95 1.04 -8.65 27.55
C GLN A 95 1.60 -9.74 26.64
N GLU A 96 2.56 -10.53 27.12
CA GLU A 96 3.06 -11.72 26.40
C GLU A 96 1.94 -12.72 26.09
N PHE A 97 1.02 -12.93 27.02
CA PHE A 97 -0.15 -13.78 26.81
C PHE A 97 -1.14 -13.19 25.78
N VAL A 98 -1.34 -11.87 25.79
CA VAL A 98 -2.13 -11.17 24.76
C VAL A 98 -1.50 -11.34 23.40
N ASP A 99 -0.18 -11.14 23.28
CA ASP A 99 0.55 -11.27 22.02
C ASP A 99 0.48 -12.71 21.50
N TRP A 100 0.71 -13.70 22.36
CA TRP A 100 0.53 -15.13 22.03
C TRP A 100 -0.88 -15.43 21.51
N SER A 101 -1.91 -14.85 22.14
CA SER A 101 -3.31 -15.03 21.74
C SER A 101 -3.59 -14.41 20.36
N VAL A 102 -3.09 -13.20 20.11
CA VAL A 102 -3.21 -12.51 18.82
C VAL A 102 -2.51 -13.29 17.71
N GLN A 103 -1.25 -13.70 17.94
CA GLN A 103 -0.48 -14.51 16.99
C GLN A 103 -1.20 -15.83 16.69
N SER A 104 -1.71 -16.50 17.73
CA SER A 104 -2.46 -17.76 17.58
C SER A 104 -3.68 -17.59 16.67
N GLU A 105 -4.43 -16.49 16.79
CA GLU A 105 -5.57 -16.24 15.90
C GLU A 105 -5.13 -15.92 14.46
N ILE A 106 -3.99 -15.22 14.27
CA ILE A 106 -3.43 -15.00 12.93
C ILE A 106 -3.00 -16.34 12.30
N ILE A 107 -2.27 -17.20 13.03
CA ILE A 107 -1.85 -18.53 12.57
C ILE A 107 -3.06 -19.36 12.15
N GLN A 108 -4.10 -19.38 12.98
CA GLN A 108 -5.34 -20.07 12.68
C GLN A 108 -5.99 -19.52 11.41
N THR A 109 -6.07 -18.19 11.26
CA THR A 109 -6.62 -17.55 10.07
C THR A 109 -5.86 -17.94 8.81
N VAL A 110 -4.52 -17.92 8.82
CA VAL A 110 -3.70 -18.39 7.69
C VAL A 110 -3.97 -19.87 7.41
N GLY A 111 -4.07 -20.69 8.45
CA GLY A 111 -4.36 -22.12 8.36
C GLY A 111 -5.68 -22.47 7.64
N ARG A 112 -6.62 -21.52 7.57
CA ARG A 112 -7.92 -21.69 6.86
C ARG A 112 -7.77 -21.88 5.37
N LEU A 113 -6.67 -21.42 4.77
CA LEU A 113 -6.35 -21.65 3.37
C LEU A 113 -6.03 -23.12 3.07
N ARG A 114 -5.82 -23.95 4.11
CA ARG A 114 -5.54 -25.38 4.01
C ARG A 114 -4.39 -25.71 3.05
N ALA A 115 -3.31 -24.91 3.09
CA ALA A 115 -2.16 -25.04 2.19
C ALA A 115 -1.56 -26.46 2.17
N HIS A 116 -1.56 -27.16 3.30
CA HIS A 116 -1.11 -28.56 3.41
C HIS A 116 -1.90 -29.55 2.55
N LEU A 117 -3.19 -29.28 2.25
CA LEU A 117 -4.01 -30.10 1.33
C LEU A 117 -3.83 -29.67 -0.14
N ARG A 118 -3.06 -28.61 -0.38
CA ARG A 118 -2.88 -27.97 -1.69
C ARG A 118 -1.39 -27.75 -1.99
N PRO A 119 -0.53 -28.78 -1.90
CA PRO A 119 0.93 -28.63 -1.99
C PRO A 119 1.41 -28.07 -3.33
N ASN A 120 0.62 -28.22 -4.39
CA ASN A 120 0.94 -27.73 -5.74
C ASN A 120 0.43 -26.31 -6.01
N LYS A 121 -0.10 -25.60 -5.01
CA LYS A 121 -0.64 -24.25 -5.16
C LYS A 121 0.07 -23.27 -4.23
N GLN A 122 0.50 -22.14 -4.79
CA GLN A 122 1.00 -21.02 -4.00
C GLN A 122 -0.21 -20.17 -3.54
N LEU A 123 -0.51 -20.22 -2.25
CA LEU A 123 -1.61 -19.45 -1.65
C LEU A 123 -1.06 -18.17 -1.03
N LYS A 124 -1.87 -17.10 -1.04
CA LYS A 124 -1.45 -15.80 -0.50
C LYS A 124 -2.31 -15.40 0.68
N TYR A 125 -1.67 -14.89 1.73
CA TYR A 125 -2.33 -14.24 2.84
C TYR A 125 -1.93 -12.77 2.85
N TYR A 126 -2.91 -11.88 2.84
CA TYR A 126 -2.72 -10.44 2.94
C TYR A 126 -3.16 -9.97 4.33
N PHE A 127 -2.32 -9.18 4.98
CA PHE A 127 -2.63 -8.66 6.31
C PHE A 127 -2.44 -7.15 6.31
N SER A 128 -3.50 -6.42 6.63
CA SER A 128 -3.50 -4.96 6.63
C SER A 128 -3.67 -4.44 8.05
N ALA A 129 -2.56 -4.39 8.79
CA ALA A 129 -2.45 -3.68 10.05
C ALA A 129 -0.98 -3.42 10.41
N ASP A 130 -0.74 -2.58 11.41
CA ASP A 130 0.58 -2.33 11.98
C ASP A 130 0.92 -3.40 13.03
N TYR A 131 1.31 -4.58 12.56
CA TYR A 131 1.68 -5.72 13.40
C TYR A 131 2.76 -6.55 12.72
N ASP A 132 3.79 -6.95 13.46
CA ASP A 132 4.87 -7.77 12.94
C ASP A 132 4.38 -9.21 12.72
N LEU A 133 4.59 -9.72 11.50
CA LEU A 133 4.22 -11.08 11.09
C LEU A 133 5.42 -12.03 11.01
N SER A 134 6.61 -11.61 11.42
CA SER A 134 7.84 -12.41 11.40
C SER A 134 7.68 -13.80 12.04
N PHE A 135 6.85 -13.93 13.08
CA PHE A 135 6.52 -15.22 13.71
C PHE A 135 5.92 -16.27 12.75
N LEU A 136 5.35 -15.86 11.61
CA LEU A 136 4.85 -16.79 10.60
C LEU A 136 5.99 -17.51 9.84
N GLU A 137 7.20 -16.95 9.82
CA GLU A 137 8.36 -17.57 9.16
C GLU A 137 8.76 -18.89 9.83
N GLU A 138 8.55 -19.02 11.14
CA GLU A 138 8.70 -20.28 11.90
C GLU A 138 7.81 -21.39 11.35
N HIS A 139 6.71 -21.03 10.68
CA HIS A 139 5.79 -21.94 10.02
C HIS A 139 6.06 -22.12 8.52
N SER A 140 7.28 -21.80 8.05
CA SER A 140 7.68 -21.88 6.65
C SER A 140 6.85 -20.99 5.71
N ILE A 141 6.28 -19.91 6.23
CA ILE A 141 5.54 -18.92 5.45
C ILE A 141 6.49 -17.77 5.13
N LYS A 142 6.68 -17.47 3.85
CA LYS A 142 7.45 -16.29 3.44
C LYS A 142 6.65 -15.02 3.76
N VAL A 143 7.21 -14.14 4.58
CA VAL A 143 6.61 -12.84 4.91
C VAL A 143 7.25 -11.76 4.05
N THR A 144 6.46 -10.79 3.60
CA THR A 144 6.94 -9.63 2.85
C THR A 144 6.06 -8.44 3.17
N THR A 145 6.68 -7.33 3.56
CA THR A 145 5.99 -6.08 3.87
C THR A 145 5.88 -5.23 2.61
N LEU A 146 4.71 -4.65 2.37
CA LEU A 146 4.42 -3.78 1.24
C LEU A 146 3.73 -2.51 1.75
N ASP A 147 4.03 -1.35 1.17
CA ASP A 147 3.18 -0.18 1.39
C ASP A 147 1.84 -0.38 0.68
N ALA A 148 0.75 0.00 1.34
CA ALA A 148 -0.59 -0.03 0.76
C ALA A 148 -0.68 0.76 -0.56
N PHE A 149 0.11 1.82 -0.72
CA PHE A 149 0.23 2.59 -1.95
C PHE A 149 0.82 1.78 -3.12
N GLU A 150 1.66 0.78 -2.84
CA GLU A 150 2.15 -0.20 -3.83
C GLU A 150 1.11 -1.25 -4.22
N ILE A 151 -0.01 -1.32 -3.51
CA ILE A 151 -1.14 -2.16 -3.89
C ILE A 151 -2.13 -1.35 -4.72
N THR A 152 -2.46 -0.15 -4.25
CA THR A 152 -3.28 0.79 -4.99
C THR A 152 -3.01 2.21 -4.53
N PRO A 153 -2.91 3.21 -5.43
CA PRO A 153 -2.57 4.57 -5.04
C PRO A 153 -3.59 5.14 -4.06
N LEU A 154 -4.86 4.75 -4.19
CA LEU A 154 -5.97 5.19 -3.35
C LEU A 154 -5.83 4.73 -1.88
N ALA A 155 -4.98 3.75 -1.61
CA ALA A 155 -4.67 3.28 -0.27
C ALA A 155 -3.44 3.97 0.36
N GLY A 156 -2.81 4.93 -0.33
CA GLY A 156 -1.72 5.73 0.23
C GLY A 156 -2.15 6.81 1.21
N THR A 157 -1.16 7.53 1.71
CA THR A 157 -1.34 8.78 2.44
C THR A 157 -1.94 9.87 1.54
N LEU A 158 -2.54 10.90 2.13
CA LEU A 158 -3.05 12.05 1.35
C LEU A 158 -1.97 12.73 0.51
N THR A 159 -0.72 12.69 0.97
CA THR A 159 0.42 13.25 0.22
C THR A 159 0.76 12.37 -0.98
N GLN A 160 0.91 11.05 -0.79
CA GLN A 160 1.18 10.11 -1.89
C GLN A 160 0.08 10.19 -2.96
N ILE A 161 -1.19 10.20 -2.56
CA ILE A 161 -2.33 10.33 -3.48
C ILE A 161 -2.29 11.65 -4.23
N GLY A 162 -2.10 12.78 -3.54
CA GLY A 162 -2.03 14.08 -4.21
C GLY A 162 -0.88 14.17 -5.21
N ARG A 163 0.29 13.58 -4.89
CA ARG A 163 1.43 13.51 -5.82
C ARG A 163 1.10 12.68 -7.06
N TRP A 164 0.46 11.52 -6.87
CA TRP A 164 0.03 10.65 -7.95
C TRP A 164 -1.03 11.30 -8.85
N GLU A 165 -2.02 11.99 -8.28
CA GLU A 165 -3.05 12.69 -9.05
C GLU A 165 -2.46 13.82 -9.90
N VAL A 166 -1.48 14.57 -9.37
CA VAL A 166 -0.74 15.57 -10.14
C VAL A 166 0.00 14.92 -11.31
N LEU A 167 0.71 13.81 -11.07
CA LEU A 167 1.44 13.10 -12.12
C LEU A 167 0.51 12.59 -13.21
N LYS A 168 -0.62 11.98 -12.82
CA LYS A 168 -1.66 11.50 -13.73
C LYS A 168 -2.22 12.63 -14.60
N LEU A 169 -2.49 13.79 -13.99
CA LEU A 169 -2.98 14.96 -14.71
C LEU A 169 -1.97 15.46 -15.74
N LEU A 170 -0.69 15.58 -15.36
CA LEU A 170 0.37 16.04 -16.27
C LEU A 170 0.63 15.05 -17.40
N SER A 171 0.61 13.75 -17.11
CA SER A 171 0.79 12.70 -18.11
C SER A 171 -0.34 12.74 -19.15
N LYS A 172 -1.59 12.86 -18.70
CA LYS A 172 -2.75 13.03 -19.59
C LYS A 172 -2.67 14.32 -20.42
N ALA A 173 -2.21 15.42 -19.85
CA ALA A 173 -2.01 16.67 -20.59
C ALA A 173 -0.97 16.51 -21.70
N LEU A 174 0.11 15.77 -21.43
CA LEU A 174 1.15 15.48 -22.40
C LEU A 174 0.65 14.60 -23.56
N GLU A 175 -0.20 13.62 -23.27
CA GLU A 175 -0.85 12.75 -24.28
C GLU A 175 -1.69 13.54 -25.27
N ILE A 176 -2.52 14.48 -24.77
CA ILE A 176 -3.35 15.34 -25.63
C ILE A 176 -2.56 16.47 -26.30
N GLY A 177 -1.22 16.47 -26.19
CA GLY A 177 -0.33 17.41 -26.86
C GLY A 177 -0.24 18.78 -26.19
N GLN A 178 -0.71 18.93 -24.95
CA GLN A 178 -0.53 20.18 -24.22
C GLN A 178 0.92 20.38 -23.79
N ASP A 179 1.33 21.64 -23.76
CA ASP A 179 2.61 22.06 -23.23
C ASP A 179 2.56 22.10 -21.70
N ILE A 180 2.99 21.01 -21.07
CA ILE A 180 2.98 20.86 -19.61
C ILE A 180 3.89 21.87 -18.89
N GLN A 181 4.88 22.48 -19.59
CA GLN A 181 5.69 23.57 -19.04
C GLN A 181 4.87 24.84 -18.80
N LYS A 182 3.76 25.03 -19.53
CA LYS A 182 2.92 26.22 -19.42
C LYS A 182 1.75 26.06 -18.44
N ILE A 183 1.42 24.84 -18.02
CA ILE A 183 0.31 24.61 -17.07
C ILE A 183 0.64 25.27 -15.71
N PRO A 184 -0.11 26.30 -15.28
CA PRO A 184 0.10 26.99 -14.03
C PRO A 184 -0.35 26.13 -12.84
N GLN A 185 0.27 26.35 -11.68
CA GLN A 185 -0.07 25.64 -10.44
C GLN A 185 -1.55 25.83 -10.03
N ALA A 186 -2.13 26.99 -10.35
CA ALA A 186 -3.54 27.28 -10.07
C ALA A 186 -4.50 26.39 -10.86
N GLU A 187 -4.17 26.05 -12.11
CA GLU A 187 -4.98 25.16 -12.95
C GLU A 187 -4.96 23.73 -12.41
N ILE A 188 -3.79 23.26 -11.95
CA ILE A 188 -3.65 21.95 -11.31
C ILE A 188 -4.44 21.92 -10.00
N ALA A 189 -4.34 22.96 -9.19
CA ALA A 189 -5.08 23.08 -7.94
C ALA A 189 -6.59 23.03 -8.18
N GLN A 190 -7.09 23.74 -9.20
CA GLN A 190 -8.49 23.74 -9.61
C GLN A 190 -8.94 22.36 -10.07
N ALA A 191 -8.16 21.69 -10.92
CA ALA A 191 -8.49 20.37 -11.44
C ALA A 191 -8.55 19.28 -10.34
N LEU A 192 -7.74 19.43 -9.29
CA LEU A 192 -7.72 18.52 -8.15
C LEU A 192 -8.66 18.94 -7.00
N GLY A 193 -9.34 20.08 -7.11
CA GLY A 193 -10.22 20.59 -6.05
C GLY A 193 -9.49 20.95 -4.76
N ILE A 194 -8.21 21.33 -4.83
CA ILE A 194 -7.38 21.71 -3.67
C ILE A 194 -6.86 23.13 -3.80
N THR A 195 -6.30 23.68 -2.72
CA THR A 195 -5.70 25.03 -2.76
C THR A 195 -4.35 25.01 -3.49
N GLN A 196 -3.99 26.12 -4.13
CA GLN A 196 -2.65 26.26 -4.74
C GLN A 196 -1.54 26.06 -3.70
N GLY A 197 -1.71 26.60 -2.49
CA GLY A 197 -0.78 26.38 -1.38
C GLY A 197 -0.60 24.90 -1.05
N ARG A 198 -1.68 24.11 -1.09
CA ARG A 198 -1.63 22.66 -0.87
C ARG A 198 -0.81 21.95 -1.95
N VAL A 199 -0.94 22.33 -3.22
CA VAL A 199 -0.07 21.80 -4.30
C VAL A 199 1.40 22.04 -3.99
N SER A 200 1.77 23.22 -3.48
CA SER A 200 3.16 23.48 -3.11
C SER A 200 3.63 22.62 -1.93
N GLN A 201 2.75 22.39 -0.95
CA GLN A 201 3.06 21.56 0.22
C GLN A 201 3.25 20.08 -0.14
N LEU A 202 2.55 19.56 -1.14
CA LEU A 202 2.74 18.18 -1.61
C LEU A 202 4.19 17.91 -2.00
N PHE A 203 4.89 18.91 -2.53
CA PHE A 203 6.26 18.80 -3.01
C PHE A 203 7.28 19.53 -2.12
N SER A 204 6.93 19.86 -0.87
CA SER A 204 7.83 20.60 0.03
C SER A 204 9.17 19.90 0.27
N SER A 205 9.17 18.56 0.34
CA SER A 205 10.37 17.73 0.53
C SER A 205 11.42 17.86 -0.57
N ILE A 206 11.03 18.37 -1.75
CA ILE A 206 11.90 18.61 -2.91
C ILE A 206 12.01 20.10 -3.24
N GLY A 207 11.66 20.99 -2.30
CA GLY A 207 11.73 22.45 -2.48
C GLY A 207 10.48 23.08 -3.11
N GLY A 208 9.37 22.35 -3.21
CA GLY A 208 8.08 22.84 -3.66
C GLY A 208 7.79 22.65 -5.15
N TRP A 209 6.74 23.34 -5.64
CA TRP A 209 6.22 23.15 -7.00
C TRP A 209 7.22 23.50 -8.12
N LYS A 210 7.99 24.58 -7.95
CA LYS A 210 8.92 25.06 -9.00
C LYS A 210 10.06 24.05 -9.26
N PRO A 211 10.81 23.57 -8.24
CA PRO A 211 11.81 22.52 -8.44
C PRO A 211 11.20 21.22 -8.98
N PHE A 212 10.05 20.79 -8.43
CA PHE A 212 9.35 19.60 -8.90
C PHE A 212 9.03 19.68 -10.40
N LYS A 213 8.48 20.80 -10.86
CA LYS A 213 8.14 20.98 -12.28
C LYS A 213 9.37 20.93 -13.19
N LYS A 214 10.50 21.49 -12.73
CA LYS A 214 11.77 21.44 -13.48
C LYS A 214 12.36 20.03 -13.58
N LEU A 215 12.11 19.19 -12.57
CA LEU A 215 12.50 17.77 -12.56
C LEU A 215 11.59 16.93 -13.45
N LEU A 216 10.29 17.04 -13.20
CA LEU A 216 9.31 16.11 -13.73
C LEU A 216 9.03 16.33 -15.21
N VAL A 217 8.98 17.58 -15.68
CA VAL A 217 8.59 17.86 -17.07
C VAL A 217 9.58 17.26 -18.08
N PRO A 218 10.91 17.43 -17.95
CA PRO A 218 11.85 16.77 -18.86
C PRO A 218 11.76 15.25 -18.82
N LEU A 219 11.53 14.67 -17.64
CA LEU A 219 11.32 13.22 -17.46
C LEU A 219 10.09 12.75 -18.24
N LEU A 220 8.95 13.41 -18.06
CA LEU A 220 7.70 13.07 -18.74
C LEU A 220 7.79 13.27 -20.25
N GLU A 221 8.40 14.39 -20.71
CA GLU A 221 8.59 14.66 -22.14
C GLU A 221 9.48 13.61 -22.81
N ASN A 222 10.54 13.17 -22.15
CA ASN A 222 11.41 12.11 -22.68
C ASN A 222 10.73 10.74 -22.70
N LEU A 223 9.88 10.48 -21.70
CA LEU A 223 9.11 9.26 -21.58
C LEU A 223 7.74 9.32 -22.27
N LYS A 224 7.47 10.36 -23.07
CA LYS A 224 6.17 10.62 -23.71
C LYS A 224 5.65 9.44 -24.53
N GLY A 225 6.54 8.63 -25.11
CA GLY A 225 6.17 7.44 -25.88
C GLY A 225 5.91 6.17 -25.05
N ARG A 226 6.28 6.18 -23.76
CA ARG A 226 6.15 5.05 -22.83
C ARG A 226 5.13 5.29 -21.72
N LEU A 227 4.87 6.55 -21.35
CA LEU A 227 3.87 6.94 -20.34
C LEU A 227 2.52 7.30 -20.96
N ILE A 228 2.25 6.84 -22.19
CA ILE A 228 0.96 7.04 -22.86
C ILE A 228 -0.06 6.15 -22.14
N ASN A 229 -1.02 6.78 -21.48
CA ASN A 229 -2.03 6.22 -20.57
C ASN A 229 -1.51 5.91 -19.16
N PHE A 230 -0.66 6.77 -18.57
CA PHE A 230 -0.12 6.56 -17.22
C PHE A 230 -1.20 6.11 -16.22
N ASP A 231 -1.27 4.80 -16.00
CA ASP A 231 -2.24 4.13 -15.16
C ASP A 231 -1.56 3.23 -14.13
N TRP A 232 -2.33 2.36 -13.49
CA TRP A 232 -1.80 1.47 -12.46
C TRP A 232 -0.84 0.39 -13.01
N GLU A 233 -1.00 -0.04 -14.26
CA GLU A 233 -0.12 -1.03 -14.88
C GLU A 233 1.28 -0.43 -15.11
N ASP A 234 1.37 0.87 -15.40
CA ASP A 234 2.64 1.60 -15.53
C ASP A 234 3.39 1.75 -14.18
N MET A 235 2.66 1.78 -13.06
CA MET A 235 3.26 1.75 -11.70
C MET A 235 3.90 0.40 -11.38
N ASN A 236 3.38 -0.70 -11.91
CA ASN A 236 4.03 -2.01 -11.79
C ASN A 236 5.27 -2.14 -12.70
N PHE A 237 5.34 -1.38 -13.80
CA PHE A 237 6.57 -1.25 -14.60
C PHE A 237 7.61 -0.37 -13.91
N LEU A 238 7.20 0.75 -13.29
CA LEU A 238 8.05 1.56 -12.38
C LEU A 238 8.68 0.70 -11.28
N ARG A 239 7.91 -0.24 -10.74
CA ARG A 239 8.28 -1.20 -9.69
C ARG A 239 9.35 -2.22 -10.10
N ALA A 240 9.27 -2.79 -11.30
CA ALA A 240 10.24 -3.79 -11.79
C ALA A 240 11.64 -3.20 -12.04
N THR A 241 11.72 -1.87 -12.07
CA THR A 241 12.88 -1.13 -12.57
C THR A 241 13.67 -0.44 -11.44
N LEU A 242 13.15 -0.50 -10.21
CA LEU A 242 13.66 0.15 -9.01
C LEU A 242 14.60 -0.75 -8.17
N GLU A 243 15.43 -1.58 -8.79
CA GLU A 243 16.56 -2.26 -8.11
C GLU A 243 17.74 -1.31 -7.79
N LEU A 244 17.49 0.01 -7.68
CA LEU A 244 18.53 1.01 -7.46
C LEU A 244 18.26 1.78 -6.15
N PRO A 245 19.23 1.86 -5.22
CA PRO A 245 19.08 2.54 -3.94
C PRO A 245 19.16 4.07 -4.14
N LEU A 246 18.12 4.67 -4.72
CA LEU A 246 18.13 6.08 -5.11
C LEU A 246 17.53 7.03 -4.04
N LYS A 247 16.81 6.49 -3.04
CA LYS A 247 16.12 7.28 -2.01
C LYS A 247 17.08 8.10 -1.13
N GLU A 248 18.25 7.55 -0.82
CA GLU A 248 19.29 8.23 -0.04
C GLU A 248 20.01 9.33 -0.85
N SER A 249 20.02 9.19 -2.18
CA SER A 249 20.69 10.11 -3.08
C SER A 249 19.81 11.28 -3.51
N LEU A 250 18.48 11.21 -3.38
CA LEU A 250 17.55 12.26 -3.84
C LEU A 250 17.85 13.68 -3.30
N PRO A 251 18.05 13.90 -1.98
CA PRO A 251 18.40 15.22 -1.48
C PRO A 251 19.76 15.68 -2.02
N GLN A 252 20.69 14.75 -2.22
CA GLN A 252 22.01 15.02 -2.77
C GLN A 252 21.93 15.36 -4.26
N VAL A 253 21.07 14.68 -5.02
CA VAL A 253 20.77 14.98 -6.42
C VAL A 253 20.13 16.36 -6.51
N VAL A 254 19.07 16.66 -5.76
CA VAL A 254 18.44 17.99 -5.77
C VAL A 254 19.44 19.09 -5.36
N ASN A 255 20.29 18.84 -4.35
CA ASN A 255 21.33 19.77 -3.93
C ASN A 255 22.43 19.94 -5.00
N GLN A 256 22.91 18.86 -5.62
CA GLN A 256 23.92 18.91 -6.68
C GLN A 256 23.38 19.57 -7.94
N VAL A 257 22.09 19.39 -8.26
CA VAL A 257 21.40 20.09 -9.34
C VAL A 257 21.24 21.58 -9.03
N GLY A 258 21.04 21.92 -7.75
CA GLY A 258 21.10 23.30 -7.29
C GLY A 258 22.47 23.97 -7.52
N ILE A 259 23.54 23.19 -7.53
CA ILE A 259 24.94 23.65 -7.72
C ILE A 259 25.34 23.67 -9.20
N GLY A 260 25.03 22.61 -9.96
CA GLY A 260 25.40 22.46 -11.38
C GLY A 260 24.41 23.08 -12.38
N GLY A 261 23.20 23.44 -11.92
CA GLY A 261 22.17 24.02 -12.76
C GLY A 261 21.18 22.98 -13.31
N TRP A 262 19.91 23.39 -13.37
CA TRP A 262 18.79 22.55 -13.79
C TRP A 262 18.86 22.06 -15.25
N LYS A 263 19.60 22.78 -16.10
CA LYS A 263 19.73 22.46 -17.52
C LYS A 263 20.63 21.23 -17.71
N ASP A 264 21.80 21.25 -17.11
CA ASP A 264 22.80 20.18 -17.20
C ASP A 264 22.26 18.88 -16.61
N PHE A 265 21.45 18.99 -15.54
CA PHE A 265 20.76 17.83 -14.99
C PHE A 265 19.69 17.23 -15.91
N ALA A 266 18.91 18.08 -16.59
CA ALA A 266 17.93 17.61 -17.57
C ALA A 266 18.62 16.92 -18.76
N GLU A 267 19.79 17.41 -19.18
CA GLU A 267 20.62 16.76 -20.20
C GLU A 267 21.15 15.39 -19.71
N ILE A 268 21.65 15.31 -18.47
CA ILE A 268 22.13 14.05 -17.88
C ILE A 268 20.98 13.03 -17.75
N ILE A 269 19.82 13.47 -17.27
CA ILE A 269 18.64 12.61 -17.12
C ILE A 269 18.16 12.09 -18.47
N THR A 270 18.15 12.93 -19.51
CA THR A 270 17.62 12.51 -20.81
C THR A 270 18.48 11.43 -21.48
N ILE A 271 19.77 11.37 -21.13
CA ILE A 271 20.72 10.34 -21.59
C ILE A 271 20.68 9.09 -20.71
N ALA A 272 20.21 9.19 -19.48
CA ALA A 272 20.06 8.04 -18.58
C ALA A 272 19.10 6.99 -19.18
N SER A 273 19.28 5.72 -18.82
CA SER A 273 18.36 4.67 -19.24
C SER A 273 16.94 5.00 -18.78
N SER A 274 15.94 4.50 -19.52
CA SER A 274 14.54 4.60 -19.12
C SER A 274 14.32 4.14 -17.69
N ASP A 275 15.13 3.20 -17.26
CA ASP A 275 15.00 2.53 -15.99
C ASP A 275 15.35 3.45 -14.82
N ILE A 276 16.42 4.23 -14.99
CA ILE A 276 16.83 5.28 -14.06
C ILE A 276 15.80 6.42 -14.04
N GLN A 277 15.29 6.81 -15.22
CA GLN A 277 14.27 7.87 -15.33
C GLN A 277 12.96 7.48 -14.63
N MET A 278 12.54 6.24 -14.80
CA MET A 278 11.38 5.64 -14.13
C MET A 278 11.60 5.54 -12.62
N GLY A 279 12.80 5.12 -12.18
CA GLY A 279 13.15 5.13 -10.77
C GLY A 279 13.06 6.52 -10.12
N LEU A 280 13.52 7.57 -10.82
CA LEU A 280 13.41 8.95 -10.37
C LEU A 280 11.95 9.42 -10.24
N ILE A 281 11.06 9.00 -11.15
CA ILE A 281 9.61 9.27 -11.02
C ILE A 281 9.04 8.60 -9.77
N GLY A 282 9.35 7.32 -9.54
CA GLY A 282 8.89 6.59 -8.36
C GLY A 282 9.32 7.25 -7.05
N LEU A 283 10.55 7.74 -7.01
CA LEU A 283 11.08 8.52 -5.89
C LEU A 283 10.36 9.85 -5.67
N LEU A 284 10.02 10.59 -6.73
CA LEU A 284 9.24 11.83 -6.62
C LEU A 284 7.84 11.58 -6.02
N LEU A 285 7.32 10.36 -6.15
CA LEU A 285 6.03 9.95 -5.58
C LEU A 285 6.12 9.45 -4.13
N ASP A 286 7.30 9.37 -3.53
CA ASP A 286 7.52 8.71 -2.22
C ASP A 286 7.16 7.21 -2.25
N LEU A 287 7.45 6.52 -3.35
CA LEU A 287 7.37 5.07 -3.35
C LEU A 287 8.38 4.50 -2.35
N PRO A 288 7.99 3.52 -1.50
CA PRO A 288 8.95 2.79 -0.70
C PRO A 288 9.95 2.07 -1.60
N ASN A 289 11.19 1.93 -1.12
CA ASN A 289 12.11 0.97 -1.71
C ASN A 289 11.63 -0.43 -1.28
N LEU A 290 11.59 -1.39 -2.21
CA LEU A 290 11.46 -2.81 -1.88
C LEU A 290 12.73 -3.33 -1.23
#